data_AF-A0A7Y2JQ96-F1
#
_entry.id   AF-A0A7Y2JQ96-F1
#
_cell.length_a   1.000
_cell.length_b   1.000
_cell.length_c   1.000
_cell.angle_alpha   90.00
_cell.angle_beta   90.00
_cell.angle_gamma   90.00
#
_symmetry.space_group_name_H-M   'P 1'
#
loop_
_entity.id
_entity.type
_entity.pdbx_description
1 polymer ?
#
loop_
_entity_poly.entity_id
_entity_poly.type
_entity_poly.pdbx_seq_one_letter_code
_entity_poly.pdbx_strand_id
1 'polypeptide(L)'
;NEQLSGIPVAVFWSAGTASALDDQEIAKGRDVGATGVFDRRLDGKTLIFEPAEPGRFKDRQTNTTWSLLGRGLEGPLAGRRLTPIPHGNHFWFAWGVFRPDTRLAR
;
A
#
# COMPACT_ATOMS: atom_id res chain seq x y z
N ASN A 1 -3.53 -9.40 -0.80
CA ASN A 1 -2.50 -10.30 -0.22
C ASN A 1 -1.95 -11.10 -1.37
N GLU A 2 -0.68 -10.95 -1.72
CA GLU A 2 -0.10 -11.55 -2.93
C GLU A 2 1.28 -12.15 -2.66
N GLN A 3 1.91 -12.77 -3.67
CA GLN A 3 3.33 -13.10 -3.67
C GLN A 3 4.02 -12.52 -4.91
N LEU A 4 5.14 -11.83 -4.70
CA LEU A 4 5.98 -11.29 -5.76
C LEU A 4 7.41 -11.81 -5.57
N SER A 5 7.89 -12.61 -6.54
CA SER A 5 9.22 -13.22 -6.49
C SER A 5 9.51 -13.98 -5.17
N GLY A 6 8.50 -14.68 -4.64
CA GLY A 6 8.59 -15.42 -3.37
C GLY A 6 8.46 -14.57 -2.11
N ILE A 7 8.37 -13.24 -2.23
CA ILE A 7 8.07 -12.35 -1.11
C ILE A 7 6.55 -12.25 -0.98
N PRO A 8 5.96 -12.61 0.17
CA PRO A 8 4.55 -12.39 0.42
C PRO A 8 4.30 -10.88 0.66
N VAL A 9 3.44 -10.28 -0.15
CA VAL A 9 3.22 -8.83 -0.20
C VAL A 9 1.81 -8.46 0.28
N ALA A 10 1.73 -7.36 1.03
CA ALA A 10 0.50 -6.62 1.26
C ALA A 10 0.55 -5.28 0.55
N VAL A 11 -0.50 -4.95 -0.20
CA VAL A 11 -0.71 -3.65 -0.82
C VAL A 11 -1.87 -3.00 -0.10
N PHE A 12 -1.61 -1.85 0.50
CA PHE A 12 -2.57 -1.01 1.21
C PHE A 12 -2.92 0.17 0.32
N TRP A 13 -4.21 0.45 0.17
CA TRP A 13 -4.69 1.60 -0.59
C TRP A 13 -5.72 2.37 0.23
N SER A 14 -5.65 3.70 0.15
CA SER A 14 -6.65 4.60 0.73
C SER A 14 -6.96 5.71 -0.24
N ALA A 15 -8.25 6.02 -0.37
CA ALA A 15 -8.73 7.26 -0.98
C ALA A 15 -8.26 8.51 -0.20
N GLY A 16 -8.38 9.68 -0.84
CA GLY A 16 -8.19 11.01 -0.26
C GLY A 16 -7.03 11.81 -0.83
N THR A 17 -6.38 11.35 -1.91
CA THR A 17 -5.27 12.08 -2.55
C THR A 17 -5.67 12.53 -3.94
N ALA A 18 -5.83 13.83 -4.15
CA ALA A 18 -6.18 14.37 -5.46
C ALA A 18 -4.97 14.39 -6.42
N SER A 19 -5.22 14.06 -7.69
CA SER A 19 -4.21 14.16 -8.75
C SER A 19 -3.79 15.60 -8.97
N ALA A 20 -2.48 15.86 -9.02
CA ALA A 20 -1.94 17.17 -9.32
C ALA A 20 -1.93 17.52 -10.83
N LEU A 21 -2.26 16.58 -11.72
CA LEU A 21 -2.14 16.75 -13.18
C LEU A 21 -3.48 16.61 -13.92
N ASP A 22 -4.57 16.30 -13.21
CA ASP A 22 -5.86 16.06 -13.85
C ASP A 22 -6.69 17.35 -14.04
N ASP A 23 -6.38 18.41 -13.29
CA ASP A 23 -7.11 19.69 -13.31
C ASP A 23 -6.13 20.87 -13.07
N GLN A 24 -6.57 22.10 -13.38
CA GLN A 24 -5.81 23.32 -13.06
C GLN A 24 -5.74 23.60 -11.56
N GLU A 25 -6.76 23.19 -10.80
CA GLU A 25 -6.77 23.25 -9.34
C GLU A 25 -6.58 21.84 -8.76
N ILE A 26 -5.48 21.59 -8.05
CA ILE A 26 -5.16 20.26 -7.47
C ILE A 26 -6.34 19.70 -6.65
N ALA A 27 -7.03 20.55 -5.89
CA ALA A 27 -8.17 20.15 -5.07
C ALA A 27 -9.36 19.59 -5.86
N LYS A 28 -9.46 19.90 -7.17
CA LYS A 28 -10.50 19.38 -8.07
C LYS A 28 -10.04 18.16 -8.88
N GLY A 29 -8.76 17.80 -8.80
CA GLY A 29 -8.23 16.60 -9.43
C GLY A 29 -8.91 15.34 -8.92
N ARG A 30 -9.02 14.31 -9.78
CA ARG A 30 -9.59 13.02 -9.37
C ARG A 30 -8.78 12.41 -8.22
N ASP A 31 -9.47 11.66 -7.36
CA ASP A 31 -8.81 10.91 -6.30
C ASP A 31 -8.01 9.74 -6.88
N VAL A 32 -6.69 9.82 -6.73
CA VAL A 32 -5.73 8.76 -7.09
C VAL A 32 -5.32 7.94 -5.87
N GLY A 33 -5.70 8.39 -4.68
CA GLY A 33 -5.39 7.75 -3.41
C GLY A 33 -3.89 7.68 -3.10
N ALA A 34 -3.60 7.00 -2.00
CA ALA A 34 -2.27 6.72 -1.52
C ALA A 34 -2.09 5.22 -1.34
N THR A 35 -0.88 4.74 -1.62
CA THR A 35 -0.54 3.31 -1.59
C THR A 35 0.62 3.07 -0.63
N GLY A 36 0.57 1.97 0.11
CA GLY A 36 1.70 1.42 0.84
C GLY A 36 1.93 -0.03 0.44
N VAL A 37 3.16 -0.43 0.15
CA VAL A 37 3.51 -1.82 -0.20
C VAL A 37 4.50 -2.37 0.81
N PHE A 38 4.20 -3.54 1.37
CA PHE A 38 4.94 -4.12 2.49
C PHE A 38 5.18 -5.62 2.31
N ASP A 39 6.31 -6.10 2.81
CA ASP A 39 6.47 -7.51 3.13
C ASP A 39 5.54 -7.83 4.32
N ARG A 40 4.61 -8.77 4.11
CA ARG A 40 3.62 -9.13 5.14
C ARG A 40 4.17 -10.11 6.18
N ARG A 41 5.46 -10.44 6.13
CA ARG A 41 6.15 -11.20 7.17
C ARG A 41 6.55 -10.31 8.33
N LEU A 42 6.25 -10.77 9.53
CA LEU A 42 6.68 -10.16 10.78
C LEU A 42 6.94 -11.27 11.80
N ASP A 43 8.14 -11.28 12.38
CA ASP A 43 8.56 -12.24 13.41
C ASP A 43 8.27 -13.71 13.05
N GLY A 44 8.62 -14.12 11.82
CA GLY A 44 8.43 -15.49 11.34
C GLY A 44 6.99 -15.86 11.00
N LYS A 45 6.02 -14.95 11.17
CA LYS A 45 4.64 -15.15 10.74
C LYS A 45 4.38 -14.37 9.47
N THR A 46 3.60 -14.96 8.57
CA THR A 46 3.11 -14.25 7.39
C THR A 46 1.68 -13.79 7.67
N LEU A 47 1.48 -12.49 7.83
CA LEU A 47 0.21 -11.88 8.22
C LEU A 47 -0.76 -11.83 7.03
N ILE A 48 -2.07 -11.94 7.29
CA ILE A 48 -3.15 -11.85 6.31
C ILE A 48 -3.98 -10.62 6.63
N PHE A 49 -4.02 -9.67 5.71
CA PHE A 49 -4.70 -8.39 5.88
C PHE A 49 -6.06 -8.34 5.18
N GLU A 50 -6.98 -7.61 5.79
CA GLU A 50 -8.25 -7.20 5.22
C GLU A 50 -8.45 -5.68 5.41
N PRO A 51 -9.15 -5.00 4.49
CA PRO A 51 -9.53 -3.61 4.70
C PRO A 51 -10.44 -3.50 5.92
N ALA A 52 -10.30 -2.42 6.68
CA ALA A 52 -11.18 -2.11 7.82
C ALA A 52 -11.89 -0.77 7.56
N GLU A 53 -11.28 0.33 8.01
CA GLU A 53 -11.73 1.71 7.77
C GLU A 53 -10.82 2.40 6.74
N PRO A 54 -11.18 3.56 6.18
CA PRO A 54 -10.30 4.31 5.29
C PRO A 54 -8.89 4.50 5.88
N GLY A 55 -7.87 4.03 5.16
CA GLY A 55 -6.47 4.07 5.60
C GLY A 55 -6.12 3.13 6.76
N ARG A 56 -7.02 2.21 7.12
CA ARG A 56 -6.85 1.19 8.16
C ARG A 56 -6.99 -0.21 7.60
N PHE A 57 -6.13 -1.10 8.07
CA PHE A 57 -6.07 -2.49 7.64
C PHE A 57 -6.01 -3.39 8.86
N LYS A 58 -6.70 -4.51 8.85
CA LYS A 58 -6.73 -5.43 9.99
C LYS A 58 -6.06 -6.73 9.61
N ASP A 59 -5.20 -7.26 10.47
CA ASP A 59 -4.69 -8.61 10.27
C ASP A 59 -5.57 -9.64 10.99
N ARG A 60 -5.98 -10.68 10.26
CA ARG A 60 -6.94 -11.69 10.75
C ARG A 60 -6.37 -12.61 11.83
N GLN A 61 -5.04 -12.68 11.94
CA GLN A 61 -4.37 -13.64 12.81
C GLN A 61 -4.18 -13.11 14.23
N THR A 62 -3.91 -11.82 14.38
CA THR A 62 -3.68 -11.18 15.68
C THR A 62 -4.74 -10.14 16.00
N ASN A 63 -5.63 -9.82 15.05
CA ASN A 63 -6.66 -8.81 15.20
C ASN A 63 -6.07 -7.40 15.37
N THR A 64 -4.80 -7.17 14.98
CA THR A 64 -4.15 -5.85 15.06
C THR A 64 -4.64 -4.97 13.91
N THR A 65 -4.92 -3.71 14.20
CA THR A 65 -5.21 -2.67 13.20
C THR A 65 -3.93 -1.95 12.81
N TRP A 66 -3.75 -1.69 11.52
CA TRP A 66 -2.55 -1.16 10.90
C TRP A 66 -2.87 0.11 10.12
N SER A 67 -1.94 1.06 10.10
CA SER A 67 -2.04 2.25 9.24
C SER A 67 -1.62 1.97 7.81
N LEU A 68 -1.98 2.88 6.90
CA LEU A 68 -1.47 2.93 5.52
C LEU A 68 0.07 2.86 5.44
N LEU A 69 0.78 3.36 6.47
CA LEU A 69 2.25 3.37 6.54
C LEU A 69 2.84 2.07 7.12
N GLY A 70 2.03 1.03 7.33
CA GLY A 70 2.46 -0.27 7.82
C GLY A 70 2.82 -0.29 9.31
N ARG A 71 2.29 0.65 10.10
CA ARG A 71 2.47 0.68 11.57
C ARG A 71 1.28 0.01 12.25
N GLY A 72 1.53 -0.90 13.18
CA GLY A 72 0.52 -1.46 14.08
C GLY A 72 0.05 -0.38 15.06
N LEU A 73 -1.25 -0.13 15.10
CA LEU A 73 -1.87 0.94 15.86
C LEU A 73 -2.48 0.40 17.15
N GLU A 74 -3.27 -0.67 17.03
CA GLU A 74 -4.09 -1.21 18.11
C GLU A 74 -4.12 -2.72 18.00
N GLY A 75 -4.07 -3.42 19.14
CA GLY A 75 -4.00 -4.88 19.22
C GLY A 75 -2.60 -5.40 19.58
N PRO A 76 -2.41 -6.73 19.53
CA PRO A 76 -1.20 -7.38 20.03
C PRO A 76 0.12 -6.94 19.39
N LEU A 77 0.08 -6.39 18.16
CA LEU A 77 1.26 -5.91 17.44
C LEU A 77 1.33 -4.38 17.38
N ALA A 78 0.63 -3.67 18.26
CA ALA A 78 0.71 -2.21 18.35
C ALA A 78 2.16 -1.72 18.53
N GLY A 79 2.51 -0.63 17.83
CA GLY A 79 3.85 -0.06 17.79
C GLY A 79 4.83 -0.74 16.82
N ARG A 80 4.54 -1.98 16.37
CA ARG A 80 5.37 -2.68 15.38
C ARG A 80 5.22 -2.06 13.98
N ARG A 81 6.16 -2.37 13.10
CA ARG A 81 6.19 -1.84 11.73
C ARG A 81 6.50 -2.97 10.75
N LEU A 82 5.75 -3.01 9.66
CA LEU A 82 6.06 -3.87 8.51
C LEU A 82 7.27 -3.34 7.76
N THR A 83 7.96 -4.22 7.04
CA THR A 83 9.07 -3.82 6.18
C THR A 83 8.51 -3.23 4.88
N PRO A 84 8.73 -1.95 4.58
CA PRO A 84 8.28 -1.35 3.32
C PRO A 84 9.07 -1.95 2.16
N ILE A 85 8.37 -2.29 1.09
CA ILE A 85 8.99 -2.64 -0.19
C ILE A 85 9.05 -1.36 -1.03
N PRO A 86 10.18 -1.02 -1.68
CA PRO A 86 10.26 0.13 -2.56
C PRO A 86 9.13 0.12 -3.61
N HIS A 87 8.33 1.17 -3.63
CA HIS A 87 7.19 1.34 -4.53
C HIS A 87 6.98 2.83 -4.80
N GLY A 88 6.16 3.14 -5.81
CA GLY A 88 5.78 4.51 -6.12
C GLY A 88 4.44 4.57 -6.82
N ASN A 89 3.71 5.66 -6.57
CA ASN A 89 2.51 6.03 -7.32
C ASN A 89 2.96 6.90 -8.50
N HIS A 90 3.06 6.29 -9.68
CA HIS A 90 3.53 6.98 -10.89
C HIS A 90 2.41 7.10 -11.91
N PHE A 91 2.38 8.23 -12.61
CA PHE A 91 1.60 8.32 -13.85
C PHE A 91 2.21 7.39 -14.90
N TRP A 92 1.36 6.59 -15.53
CA TRP A 92 1.80 5.60 -16.52
C TRP A 92 2.57 6.24 -17.68
N PHE A 93 2.12 7.37 -18.20
CA PHE A 93 2.79 8.05 -19.32
C PHE A 93 4.22 8.49 -18.98
N ALA A 94 4.48 8.89 -17.73
CA ALA A 94 5.82 9.27 -17.30
C ALA A 94 6.68 8.02 -17.10
N TRP A 95 6.13 7.00 -16.42
CA TRP A 95 6.86 5.76 -16.15
C TRP A 95 7.26 5.03 -17.43
N GLY A 96 6.34 4.90 -18.39
CA GLY A 96 6.60 4.22 -19.67
C GLY A 96 7.72 4.85 -20.48
N VAL A 97 7.91 6.17 -20.38
CA VAL A 97 9.03 6.88 -21.02
C VAL A 97 10.36 6.55 -20.34
N PHE A 98 10.39 6.51 -19.00
CA PHE A 98 11.63 6.27 -18.25
C PHE A 98 11.98 4.80 -18.05
N ARG A 99 11.03 3.88 -18.19
CA ARG A 99 11.16 2.43 -17.96
C ARG A 99 10.38 1.65 -19.03
N PRO A 100 10.79 1.74 -20.31
CA PRO A 100 10.05 1.16 -21.42
C PRO A 100 9.91 -0.37 -21.36
N ASP A 101 10.89 -1.06 -20.76
CA ASP A 101 10.89 -2.53 -20.64
C ASP A 101 10.06 -3.06 -19.46
N THR A 102 9.25 -2.20 -18.82
CA THR A 102 8.42 -2.61 -17.68
C THR A 102 7.38 -3.65 -18.11
N ARG A 103 7.41 -4.82 -17.47
CA ARG A 103 6.35 -5.80 -17.59
C ARG A 103 5.11 -5.34 -16.81
N LEU A 104 3.98 -5.25 -17.52
CA LEU A 104 2.67 -5.05 -16.91
C LEU A 104 2.10 -6.39 -16.41
N ALA A 105 1.54 -6.38 -15.22
CA ALA A 105 0.79 -7.49 -14.65
C ALA A 105 -0.58 -6.99 -14.18
N ARG A 106 -1.61 -7.83 -14.29
CA ARG A 106 -3.00 -7.53 -13.92
C ARG A 106 -3.40 -8.34 -12.69
#